data_AF-A0A7Y5U7K6-F1
#
_entry.id   AF-A0A7Y5U7K6-F1
#
_cell.length_a   1.000
_cell.length_b   1.000
_cell.length_c   1.000
_cell.angle_alpha   90.00
_cell.angle_beta   90.00
_cell.angle_gamma   90.00
#
_symmetry.space_group_name_H-M   'P 1'
#
loop_
_entity.id
_entity.type
_entity.pdbx_description
1 polymer ?
#
loop_
_entity_poly.entity_id
_entity_poly.type
_entity_poly.pdbx_seq_one_letter_code
_entity_poly.pdbx_strand_id
1 'polypeptide(L)'
;MADAAHPSPYRALVPSLWVCADCGYRAEQRRGCPTCHDEVLLDGMDPDIRLWLLDEDARRRDARQTKLLWVSVVSVVGFAIGAVLVEPVVGVTLFFSIPGVVGLIAMTLFIWSLLGRVFPYRERFPYLRG
;
A
#
# COMPACT_ATOMS: atom_id res chain seq x y z
N MET A 1 25.61 -14.39 26.43
CA MET A 1 25.74 -13.13 27.20
C MET A 1 24.44 -12.38 26.95
N ALA A 2 23.59 -12.31 27.97
CA ALA A 2 22.27 -11.70 27.87
C ALA A 2 22.37 -10.29 28.43
N ASP A 3 22.23 -9.29 27.55
CA ASP A 3 22.22 -7.89 27.95
C ASP A 3 20.96 -7.62 28.78
N ALA A 4 21.18 -7.30 30.05
CA ALA A 4 20.14 -6.85 30.96
C ALA A 4 19.68 -5.46 30.52
N ALA A 5 18.63 -5.42 29.70
CA ALA A 5 17.99 -4.19 29.29
C ALA A 5 17.52 -3.41 30.53
N HIS A 6 18.20 -2.30 30.82
CA HIS A 6 17.83 -1.40 31.90
C HIS A 6 16.40 -0.89 31.65
N PRO A 7 15.43 -1.15 32.54
CA PRO A 7 14.09 -0.62 32.40
C PRO A 7 14.16 0.91 32.55
N SER A 8 13.90 1.60 31.44
CA SER A 8 13.85 3.06 31.41
C SER A 8 12.83 3.59 32.43
N PRO A 9 13.22 4.53 33.32
CA PRO A 9 12.36 5.03 34.40
C PRO A 9 11.13 5.82 33.90
N TYR A 10 11.05 6.11 32.60
CA TYR A 10 9.94 6.84 31.99
C TYR A 10 8.71 5.97 31.67
N ARG A 11 8.77 4.64 31.87
CA ARG A 11 7.68 3.69 31.54
C ARG A 11 6.43 3.78 32.41
N ALA A 12 6.48 4.44 33.56
CA ALA A 12 5.42 4.34 34.57
C ALA A 12 4.24 5.31 34.38
N LEU A 13 4.35 6.31 33.50
CA LEU A 13 3.39 7.45 33.47
C LEU A 13 2.68 7.67 32.13
N VAL A 14 3.06 6.95 31.07
CA VAL A 14 2.42 7.07 29.76
C VAL A 14 1.83 5.71 29.39
N PRO A 15 0.53 5.63 29.03
CA PRO A 15 -0.07 4.37 28.58
C PRO A 15 0.74 3.84 27.39
N SER A 16 1.36 2.67 27.56
CA SER A 16 2.15 2.02 26.52
C SER A 16 1.25 1.71 25.33
N LEU A 17 1.56 2.28 24.17
CA LEU A 17 0.81 2.04 22.95
C LEU A 17 1.44 0.88 22.18
N TRP A 18 0.83 -0.29 22.25
CA TRP A 18 1.27 -1.47 21.53
C TRP A 18 0.67 -1.50 20.13
N VAL A 19 1.49 -1.73 19.12
CA VAL A 19 1.10 -1.61 17.71
C VAL A 19 1.51 -2.85 16.92
N CYS A 20 0.62 -3.38 16.08
CA CYS A 20 0.93 -4.45 15.13
C CYS A 20 1.57 -3.86 13.87
N ALA A 21 2.71 -4.43 13.45
CA ALA A 21 3.45 -3.97 12.28
C ALA A 21 2.70 -4.23 10.97
N ASP A 22 1.99 -5.36 10.86
CA ASP A 22 1.29 -5.69 9.62
C ASP A 22 -0.03 -4.96 9.43
N CYS A 23 -0.92 -4.99 10.41
CA CYS A 23 -2.27 -4.43 10.24
C CYS A 23 -2.44 -3.04 10.86
N GLY A 24 -1.48 -2.55 11.67
CA GLY A 24 -1.58 -1.26 12.34
C GLY A 24 -2.54 -1.21 13.53
N TYR A 25 -3.04 -2.36 13.98
CA TYR A 25 -3.90 -2.47 15.16
C TYR A 25 -3.19 -1.96 16.41
N ARG A 26 -3.94 -1.27 17.28
CA ARG A 26 -3.43 -0.71 18.54
C ARG A 26 -4.04 -1.42 19.73
N ALA A 27 -3.23 -1.65 20.75
CA ALA A 27 -3.67 -2.18 22.04
C ALA A 27 -2.97 -1.43 23.18
N GLU A 28 -3.62 -1.39 24.34
CA GLU A 28 -3.04 -0.84 25.57
C GLU A 28 -2.14 -1.86 26.29
N GLN A 29 -2.30 -3.15 25.96
CA GLN A 29 -1.54 -4.24 26.56
C GLN A 29 -0.84 -5.05 25.47
N ARG A 30 0.31 -5.62 25.81
CA ARG A 30 1.06 -6.56 24.97
C ARG A 30 0.35 -7.92 24.87
N ARG A 31 -0.79 -7.95 24.18
CA ARG A 31 -1.51 -9.17 23.80
C ARG A 31 -1.25 -9.46 22.31
N GLY A 32 -1.62 -10.64 21.82
CA GLY A 32 -1.55 -10.92 20.39
C GLY A 32 -2.46 -9.97 19.60
N CYS A 33 -2.10 -9.71 18.34
CA CYS A 33 -2.98 -8.98 17.44
C CYS A 33 -4.25 -9.81 17.14
N PRO A 34 -5.48 -9.29 17.35
CA PRO A 34 -6.70 -10.04 17.05
C PRO A 34 -6.94 -10.24 15.55
N THR A 35 -6.28 -9.45 14.70
CA THR A 35 -6.42 -9.52 13.24
C THR A 35 -5.40 -10.46 12.62
N CYS A 36 -4.15 -10.43 13.09
CA CYS A 36 -3.05 -11.20 12.52
C CYS A 36 -2.76 -12.50 13.31
N HIS A 37 -3.38 -12.67 14.49
CA HIS A 37 -3.31 -13.81 15.43
C HIS A 37 -1.91 -14.21 15.96
N ASP A 38 -0.87 -14.17 15.13
CA ASP A 38 0.49 -14.65 15.44
C ASP A 38 1.54 -13.52 15.54
N GLU A 39 1.17 -12.27 15.26
CA GLU A 39 2.11 -11.16 15.33
C GLU A 39 2.29 -10.60 16.75
N VAL A 40 3.56 -10.41 17.10
CA VAL A 40 3.98 -9.72 18.33
C VAL A 40 3.70 -8.23 18.17
N LEU A 41 2.92 -7.66 19.09
CA LEU A 41 2.78 -6.21 19.16
C LEU A 41 4.10 -5.57 19.61
N LEU A 42 4.48 -4.52 18.89
CA LEU A 42 5.67 -3.71 19.14
C LEU A 42 5.29 -2.47 19.97
N ASP A 43 6.23 -1.97 20.76
CA ASP A 43 6.01 -0.77 21.57
C ASP A 43 6.13 0.48 20.69
N GLY A 44 5.01 1.12 20.37
CA GLY A 44 4.95 2.31 19.52
C GLY A 44 5.49 3.58 20.19
N MET A 45 5.79 3.54 21.49
CA MET A 45 6.41 4.64 22.22
C MET A 45 7.94 4.60 22.16
N ASP A 46 8.52 3.45 21.81
CA ASP A 46 9.96 3.33 21.59
C ASP A 46 10.34 4.08 20.29
N PRO A 47 11.25 5.07 20.35
CA PRO A 47 11.60 5.88 19.19
C PRO A 47 12.21 5.05 18.06
N ASP A 48 12.97 4.00 18.37
CA ASP A 48 13.61 3.15 17.36
C ASP A 48 12.57 2.30 16.62
N ILE A 49 11.61 1.74 17.38
CA ILE A 49 10.49 1.00 16.81
C ILE A 49 9.59 1.92 15.99
N ARG A 50 9.33 3.15 16.47
CA ARG A 50 8.51 4.13 15.76
C ARG A 50 9.14 4.51 14.42
N LEU A 51 10.44 4.76 14.38
CA LEU A 51 11.17 5.02 13.13
C LEU A 51 11.11 3.81 12.20
N TRP A 52 11.31 2.60 12.73
CA TRP A 52 11.21 1.37 11.95
C TRP A 52 9.82 1.16 11.35
N LEU A 53 8.74 1.39 12.12
CA LEU A 53 7.36 1.28 11.63
C LEU A 53 7.04 2.29 10.53
N LEU A 54 7.55 3.53 10.65
CA LEU A 54 7.36 4.56 9.63
C LEU A 54 8.11 4.24 8.33
N ASP A 55 9.34 3.73 8.43
CA ASP A 55 10.15 3.31 7.29
C ASP A 55 9.54 2.08 6.59
N GLU A 56 9.10 1.08 7.35
CA GLU A 56 8.43 -0.09 6.81
C GLU A 56 7.12 0.27 6.09
N ASP A 57 6.32 1.19 6.64
CA ASP A 57 5.12 1.69 5.98
C ASP A 57 5.47 2.46 4.69
N ALA A 58 6.57 3.22 4.65
CA ALA A 58 7.06 3.86 3.44
C ALA A 58 7.49 2.83 2.38
N ARG A 59 8.30 1.82 2.74
CA ARG A 59 8.69 0.75 1.81
C ARG A 59 7.50 0.00 1.23
N ARG A 60 6.48 -0.30 2.05
CA ARG A 60 5.25 -0.96 1.59
C ARG A 60 4.42 -0.06 0.66
N ARG A 61 4.40 1.26 0.88
CA ARG A 61 3.80 2.22 -0.05
C ARG A 61 4.51 2.17 -1.40
N ASP A 62 5.84 2.26 -1.39
CA ASP A 62 6.64 2.28 -2.61
C ASP A 62 6.46 0.97 -3.37
N ALA A 63 6.54 -0.17 -2.70
CA ALA A 63 6.32 -1.48 -3.33
C ALA A 63 4.92 -1.61 -3.95
N ARG A 64 3.88 -1.02 -3.34
CA ARG A 64 2.52 -0.98 -3.92
C ARG A 64 2.44 -0.03 -5.11
N GLN A 65 3.06 1.14 -5.04
CA GLN A 65 3.13 2.07 -6.16
C GLN A 65 3.87 1.44 -7.35
N THR A 66 4.97 0.74 -7.11
CA THR A 66 5.70 -0.01 -8.14
C THR A 66 4.83 -1.09 -8.76
N LYS A 67 4.06 -1.85 -7.97
CA LYS A 67 3.10 -2.84 -8.50
C LYS A 67 2.04 -2.19 -9.38
N LEU A 68 1.46 -1.07 -8.97
CA LEU A 68 0.48 -0.33 -9.77
C LEU A 68 1.09 0.21 -11.08
N LEU A 69 2.32 0.72 -11.02
CA LEU A 69 3.07 1.14 -12.20
C LEU A 69 3.28 -0.02 -13.17
N TRP A 70 3.70 -1.20 -12.69
CA TRP A 70 3.85 -2.38 -13.54
C TRP A 70 2.52 -2.82 -14.17
N VAL A 71 1.42 -2.80 -13.43
CA VAL A 71 0.09 -3.08 -13.99
C VAL A 71 -0.24 -2.10 -15.11
N SER A 72 0.04 -0.81 -14.91
CA SER A 72 -0.16 0.20 -15.96
C SER A 72 0.70 -0.04 -17.20
N VAL A 73 1.99 -0.35 -17.03
CA VAL A 73 2.91 -0.62 -18.15
C VAL A 73 2.46 -1.86 -18.92
N VAL A 74 2.15 -2.95 -18.23
CA VAL A 74 1.67 -4.19 -18.86
C VAL A 74 0.36 -3.95 -19.61
N SER A 75 -0.55 -3.15 -19.06
CA SER A 75 -1.81 -2.82 -19.73
C SER A 75 -1.59 -2.04 -21.03
N VAL A 76 -0.70 -1.05 -21.04
CA VAL A 76 -0.37 -0.25 -22.24
C VAL A 76 0.34 -1.10 -23.29
N VAL A 77 1.33 -1.91 -22.88
CA VAL A 77 2.09 -2.78 -23.79
C VAL A 77 1.19 -3.87 -24.37
N GLY A 78 0.36 -4.52 -23.55
CA GLY A 78 -0.61 -5.51 -24.01
C GLY A 78 -1.60 -4.91 -25.00
N PHE A 79 -2.01 -3.67 -24.78
CA PHE A 79 -2.89 -2.95 -25.71
C PHE A 79 -2.19 -2.65 -27.04
N ALA A 80 -0.95 -2.18 -27.01
CA ALA A 80 -0.17 -1.92 -28.22
C ALA A 80 0.07 -3.19 -29.04
N ILE A 81 0.40 -4.29 -28.39
CA ILE A 81 0.56 -5.61 -29.04
C ILE A 81 -0.77 -6.09 -29.64
N GLY A 82 -1.87 -5.96 -28.90
CA GLY A 82 -3.21 -6.29 -29.39
C GLY A 82 -3.60 -5.47 -30.63
N ALA A 83 -3.30 -4.17 -30.63
CA ALA A 83 -3.58 -3.29 -31.76
C ALA A 83 -2.76 -3.63 -33.02
N VAL A 84 -1.55 -4.18 -32.86
CA VAL A 84 -0.70 -4.64 -33.97
C VAL A 84 -1.13 -6.01 -34.50
N LEU A 85 -1.67 -6.88 -33.64
CA LEU A 85 -2.10 -8.23 -34.00
C LEU A 85 -3.51 -8.31 -34.62
N VAL A 86 -4.40 -7.39 -34.26
CA VAL A 86 -5.71 -7.26 -34.95
C VAL A 86 -5.46 -6.70 -36.35
N GLU A 87 -6.03 -7.33 -37.38
CA GLU A 87 -5.84 -6.93 -38.78
C GLU A 87 -5.85 -5.39 -38.95
N PRO A 88 -4.82 -4.81 -39.59
CA PRO A 88 -4.62 -3.37 -39.62
C PRO A 88 -5.81 -2.60 -40.23
N VAL A 89 -6.63 -3.26 -41.05
CA VAL A 89 -7.81 -2.66 -41.70
C VAL A 89 -8.94 -2.36 -40.71
N VAL A 90 -9.18 -3.27 -39.75
CA VAL A 90 -10.25 -3.13 -38.73
C VAL A 90 -9.75 -2.29 -37.55
N GLY A 91 -8.47 -2.47 -37.18
CA GLY A 91 -7.81 -1.67 -36.14
C GLY A 91 -7.77 -0.18 -36.50
N VAL A 92 -7.31 0.17 -37.71
CA VAL A 92 -7.17 1.58 -38.14
C VAL A 92 -8.53 2.28 -38.25
N THR A 93 -9.59 1.62 -38.75
CA THR A 93 -10.92 2.24 -38.87
C THR A 93 -11.60 2.50 -37.53
N LEU A 94 -11.43 1.61 -36.55
CA LEU A 94 -11.94 1.78 -35.18
C LEU A 94 -11.06 2.71 -34.31
N PHE A 95 -9.74 2.77 -34.55
CA PHE A 95 -8.84 3.67 -33.80
C PHE A 95 -8.79 5.11 -34.34
N PHE A 96 -8.97 5.33 -35.65
CA PHE A 96 -8.96 6.69 -36.22
C PHE A 96 -10.31 7.39 -36.15
N SER A 97 -11.38 6.69 -35.80
CA SER A 97 -12.65 7.33 -35.50
C SER A 97 -12.58 7.91 -34.08
N ILE A 98 -12.75 9.23 -33.98
CA ILE A 98 -12.84 10.00 -32.72
C ILE A 98 -13.58 9.25 -31.58
N PRO A 99 -14.74 8.60 -31.81
CA PRO A 99 -15.41 7.83 -30.75
C PRO A 99 -14.63 6.62 -30.21
N GLY A 100 -13.79 5.96 -31.02
CA GLY A 100 -12.99 4.82 -30.59
C GLY A 100 -11.88 5.21 -29.62
N VAL A 101 -11.17 6.30 -29.91
CA VAL A 101 -10.12 6.85 -29.01
C VAL A 101 -10.73 7.35 -27.72
N VAL A 102 -11.85 8.08 -27.80
CA VAL A 102 -12.56 8.60 -26.61
C VAL A 102 -13.08 7.45 -25.76
N GLY A 103 -13.65 6.40 -26.37
CA GLY A 103 -14.10 5.20 -25.67
C GLY A 103 -12.96 4.49 -24.95
N LEU A 104 -11.78 4.41 -25.58
CA LEU A 104 -10.61 3.79 -24.97
C LEU A 104 -10.09 4.58 -23.76
N ILE A 105 -9.96 5.91 -23.91
CA ILE A 105 -9.52 6.78 -22.83
C ILE A 105 -10.52 6.69 -21.67
N ALA A 106 -11.83 6.75 -21.97
CA ALA A 106 -12.87 6.63 -20.95
C ALA A 106 -12.81 5.28 -20.22
N MET A 107 -12.65 4.17 -20.95
CA MET A 107 -12.50 2.84 -20.35
C MET A 107 -11.25 2.76 -19.46
N THR A 108 -10.14 3.32 -19.92
CA THR A 108 -8.88 3.33 -19.17
C THR A 108 -9.04 4.14 -17.88
N LEU A 109 -9.56 5.38 -17.97
CA LEU A 109 -9.83 6.23 -16.81
C LEU A 109 -10.83 5.58 -15.84
N PHE A 110 -11.83 4.86 -16.36
CA PHE A 110 -12.79 4.12 -15.55
C PHE A 110 -12.13 2.97 -14.78
N ILE A 111 -11.26 2.19 -15.42
CA ILE A 111 -10.48 1.12 -14.77
C ILE A 111 -9.56 1.71 -13.68
N TRP A 112 -8.88 2.82 -13.97
CA TRP A 112 -8.04 3.51 -12.99
C TRP A 112 -8.86 4.04 -11.79
N SER A 113 -10.03 4.61 -12.04
CA SER A 113 -10.97 5.06 -11.01
C SER A 113 -11.44 3.89 -10.14
N LEU A 114 -11.74 2.74 -10.74
CA LEU A 114 -12.08 1.51 -10.03
C LEU A 114 -10.91 1.01 -9.18
N LEU A 115 -9.68 0.98 -9.71
CA LEU A 115 -8.50 0.59 -8.93
C LEU A 115 -8.30 1.49 -7.70
N GLY A 116 -8.46 2.81 -7.87
CA GLY A 116 -8.36 3.75 -6.76
C GLY A 116 -9.44 3.54 -5.68
N ARG A 117 -10.64 3.12 -6.08
CA ARG A 117 -11.75 2.81 -5.16
C ARG A 117 -11.63 1.45 -4.48
N VAL A 118 -11.16 0.43 -5.19
CA VAL A 118 -11.02 -0.94 -4.67
C VAL A 118 -9.82 -1.07 -3.75
N PHE A 119 -8.77 -0.27 -3.98
CA PHE A 119 -7.58 -0.21 -3.15
C PHE A 119 -7.37 1.18 -2.53
N PRO A 120 -8.29 1.64 -1.65
CA PRO A 120 -8.13 2.92 -0.99
C PRO A 120 -6.90 2.86 -0.10
N TYR A 121 -5.92 3.72 -0.39
CA TYR A 121 -4.73 3.84 0.43
C TYR A 121 -5.11 4.48 1.78
N ARG A 122 -5.18 3.66 2.83
CA ARG A 122 -5.24 4.15 4.22
C ARG A 122 -3.85 4.08 4.82
N GLU A 123 -3.38 5.21 5.34
CA GLU A 123 -2.19 5.24 6.19
C GLU A 123 -2.45 4.35 7.42
N ARG A 124 -1.54 3.40 7.69
CA ARG A 124 -1.67 2.51 8.85
C ARG A 124 -1.35 3.22 10.17
N PHE A 125 -0.43 4.17 10.13
CA PHE A 125 0.12 4.81 11.33
C PHE A 125 -0.02 6.35 11.34
N PRO A 126 -1.24 6.92 11.16
CA PRO A 126 -1.41 8.38 11.10
C PRO A 126 -1.03 9.09 12.42
N TYR A 127 -1.07 8.37 13.53
CA TYR A 127 -0.80 8.83 14.89
C TYR A 127 0.68 8.85 15.24
N LEU A 128 1.53 8.18 14.47
CA LEU A 128 2.97 8.16 14.70
C LEU A 128 3.69 9.34 14.02
N ARG A 129 2.97 10.28 13.40
CA ARG A 129 3.55 11.47 12.74
C ARG A 129 3.45 12.76 13.56
N GLY A 130 2.81 12.73 14.73
CA GLY A 130 2.76 13.86 15.69
C GLY A 130 3.87 13.77 16.71
#